data_AF-A0A7C6RQX6-F1
#
_entry.id   AF-A0A7C6RQX6-F1
#
_cell.length_a   1.000
_cell.length_b   1.000
_cell.length_c   1.000
_cell.angle_alpha   90.00
_cell.angle_beta   90.00
_cell.angle_gamma   90.00
#
_symmetry.space_group_name_H-M   'P 1'
#
loop_
_entity.id
_entity.type
_entity.pdbx_description
1 polymer ?
#
loop_
_entity_poly.entity_id
_entity_poly.type
_entity_poly.pdbx_seq_one_letter_code
_entity_poly.pdbx_strand_id
1 'polypeptide(L)'
;MKKAFTLIELIAVIIILAVIALISTPIVLNVIEKTRREAYKNSSLNVFKDAELYQAKNNFLTIPKDGLGVSELELENNNFISGKIIKNDKNELEIVDLSDGVYCAKGVKNDIKIVKGSCILLDETAPIDIVISLFSATSNSIKIVVGAKDSESGIKQYYYSLDGINYKVSPSSTIEIKGLENGKTYKVYIKVENNNGIISNVVEKEITTEEIASPTYSIDKTGWQTKKIVTITYPERQTGFVYEYSIDSGTTWVTVESGITKDITFTSNGSVIARVYDGVNYKTASSYTVSQIDTIAPTLTLTGSATISVEKGEMYTEPGYSATDTGGSGLNGSVVVSGTVNITGSSNSATITSDSSHYVGGLVASAYNVTISNSYNTGSVTGYASVGGLVGRAAFKLVINNSYNTGNISASGSFADNVGGLVGTIINSSSTITNCYSTGNVLSTGKNIGGLVGSNIATITKSYASGEVKSTYNGSPYTINIGGLVGENKGSITDSYALGNVVVTLSVGENIGGLVGNNSGTISRVYSVGRITGSSNSKLGPALGYNNSGNISYVYWNSTIAGKTTANYGTGLTTTQMYTSGNFTGFNFVNTWYSSGSSYPTLR
;
A
#
# COMPACT_ATOMS: atom_id res chain seq x y z
N MET A 1 26.18 5.48 -130.70
CA MET A 1 26.35 5.99 -129.33
C MET A 1 25.31 5.33 -128.43
N LYS A 2 25.67 4.30 -127.67
CA LYS A 2 24.82 3.79 -126.58
C LYS A 2 25.01 4.73 -125.40
N LYS A 3 23.98 5.48 -125.00
CA LYS A 3 24.02 6.34 -123.80
C LYS A 3 24.22 5.43 -122.58
N ALA A 4 25.35 5.56 -121.90
CA ALA A 4 25.58 4.93 -120.61
C ALA A 4 24.91 5.80 -119.52
N PHE A 5 24.21 5.16 -118.58
CA PHE A 5 23.55 5.82 -117.46
C PHE A 5 24.58 6.47 -116.52
N THR A 6 24.20 7.60 -115.92
CA THR A 6 24.99 8.32 -114.93
C THR A 6 24.91 7.65 -113.55
N LEU A 7 25.94 7.83 -112.72
CA LEU A 7 25.98 7.26 -111.35
C LEU A 7 24.80 7.72 -110.48
N ILE A 8 24.32 8.95 -110.70
CA ILE A 8 23.15 9.53 -110.02
C ILE A 8 21.86 8.80 -110.42
N GLU A 9 21.70 8.49 -111.72
CA GLU A 9 20.56 7.69 -112.19
C GLU A 9 20.57 6.28 -111.60
N LEU A 10 21.75 5.65 -111.44
CA LEU A 10 21.86 4.33 -110.83
C LEU A 10 21.47 4.34 -109.34
N ILE A 11 21.91 5.34 -108.58
CA ILE A 11 21.58 5.49 -107.16
C ILE A 11 20.08 5.78 -106.98
N ALA A 12 19.50 6.63 -107.84
CA ALA A 12 18.06 6.89 -107.81
C ALA A 12 17.23 5.62 -108.03
N VAL A 13 17.64 4.75 -108.96
CA VAL A 13 16.97 3.46 -109.21
C VAL A 13 17.09 2.53 -108.01
N ILE A 14 18.26 2.43 -107.38
CA ILE A 14 18.45 1.56 -106.19
C ILE A 14 17.61 2.06 -105.01
N ILE A 15 17.55 3.37 -104.77
CA ILE A 15 16.73 3.95 -103.69
C ILE A 15 15.24 3.68 -103.96
N ILE A 16 14.78 3.86 -105.19
CA ILE A 16 13.39 3.57 -105.57
C ILE A 16 13.08 2.08 -105.35
N LEU A 17 13.97 1.17 -105.77
CA LEU A 17 13.80 -0.26 -105.57
C LEU A 17 13.80 -0.65 -104.07
N ALA A 18 14.63 -0.01 -103.24
CA ALA A 18 14.65 -0.25 -101.80
C ALA A 18 13.37 0.24 -101.11
N VAL A 19 12.84 1.40 -101.50
CA VAL A 19 11.56 1.93 -100.99
C VAL A 19 10.39 1.05 -101.43
N ILE A 20 10.37 0.60 -102.69
CA ILE A 20 9.36 -0.34 -103.18
C ILE A 20 9.45 -1.67 -102.44
N ALA A 21 10.65 -2.21 -102.22
CA ALA A 21 10.84 -3.46 -101.46
C ALA A 21 10.33 -3.30 -100.01
N LEU A 22 10.66 -2.19 -99.34
CA LEU A 22 10.24 -1.90 -97.97
C LEU A 22 8.71 -1.77 -97.82
N ILE A 23 8.02 -1.21 -98.81
CA ILE A 23 6.56 -1.07 -98.81
C ILE A 23 5.87 -2.38 -99.25
N SER A 24 6.42 -3.06 -100.25
CA SER A 24 5.80 -4.27 -100.84
C SER A 24 5.99 -5.51 -99.98
N THR A 25 7.11 -5.68 -99.26
CA THR A 25 7.32 -6.90 -98.46
C THR A 25 6.29 -7.08 -97.35
N PRO A 26 5.91 -6.07 -96.54
CA PRO A 26 4.83 -6.21 -95.55
C PRO A 26 3.47 -6.50 -96.19
N ILE A 27 3.17 -5.88 -97.34
CA ILE A 27 1.91 -6.10 -98.06
C ILE A 27 1.83 -7.54 -98.58
N VAL A 28 2.90 -8.03 -99.21
CA VAL A 28 2.99 -9.40 -99.71
C VAL A 28 2.91 -10.42 -98.58
N LEU A 29 3.62 -10.19 -97.46
CA LEU A 29 3.57 -11.06 -96.29
C LEU A 29 2.17 -11.09 -95.67
N ASN A 30 1.50 -9.94 -95.54
CA ASN A 30 0.12 -9.88 -95.04
C ASN A 30 -0.87 -10.60 -95.96
N VAL A 31 -0.71 -10.47 -97.28
CA VAL A 31 -1.54 -11.21 -98.25
C VAL A 31 -1.27 -12.71 -98.13
N ILE A 32 -0.01 -13.14 -98.04
CA ILE A 32 0.36 -14.56 -97.86
C ILE A 32 -0.24 -15.12 -96.57
N GLU A 33 -0.11 -14.42 -95.44
CA GLU A 33 -0.68 -14.88 -94.17
C GLU A 33 -2.21 -14.95 -94.20
N LYS A 34 -2.87 -13.97 -94.83
CA LYS A 34 -4.33 -13.98 -95.00
C LYS A 34 -4.77 -15.16 -95.87
N THR A 35 -4.09 -15.39 -96.99
CA THR A 35 -4.37 -16.52 -97.89
C THR A 35 -4.12 -17.85 -97.20
N ARG A 36 -3.04 -17.99 -96.42
CA ARG A 36 -2.77 -19.21 -95.64
C ARG A 36 -3.83 -19.48 -94.58
N ARG A 37 -4.25 -18.44 -93.83
CA ARG A 37 -5.30 -18.56 -92.82
C ARG A 37 -6.65 -18.94 -93.44
N GLU A 38 -7.03 -18.34 -94.56
CA GLU A 38 -8.25 -18.70 -95.30
C GLU A 38 -8.17 -20.11 -95.89
N ALA A 39 -7.01 -20.53 -96.39
CA ALA A 39 -6.79 -21.90 -96.85
C ALA A 39 -6.97 -22.90 -95.69
N TYR A 40 -6.37 -22.62 -94.53
CA TYR A 40 -6.53 -23.43 -93.32
C TYR A 40 -7.99 -23.49 -92.85
N LYS A 41 -8.72 -22.37 -92.93
CA LYS A 41 -10.16 -22.31 -92.65
C LYS A 41 -10.95 -23.24 -93.55
N ASN A 42 -10.69 -23.19 -94.84
CA ASN A 42 -11.37 -24.05 -95.80
C ASN A 42 -11.04 -25.53 -95.59
N SER A 43 -9.78 -25.87 -95.29
CA SER A 43 -9.40 -27.23 -94.89
C SER A 43 -10.12 -27.67 -93.62
N SER A 44 -10.23 -26.78 -92.63
CA SER A 44 -10.94 -27.07 -91.37
C SER A 44 -12.44 -27.29 -91.59
N LEU A 45 -13.05 -26.56 -92.53
CA LEU A 45 -14.46 -26.75 -92.90
C LEU A 45 -14.75 -28.09 -93.58
N ASN A 46 -13.76 -28.68 -94.27
CA ASN A 46 -13.93 -30.00 -94.86
C ASN A 46 -14.04 -31.11 -93.80
N VAL A 47 -13.43 -30.92 -92.61
CA VAL A 47 -13.58 -31.84 -91.47
C VAL A 47 -15.05 -32.05 -91.08
N PHE A 48 -15.89 -31.01 -91.17
CA PHE A 48 -17.33 -31.14 -90.94
C PHE A 48 -18.03 -31.98 -91.99
N LYS A 49 -17.68 -31.83 -93.27
CA LYS A 49 -18.27 -32.61 -94.36
C LYS A 49 -17.91 -34.09 -94.23
N ASP A 50 -16.68 -34.38 -93.83
CA ASP A 50 -16.21 -35.75 -93.69
C ASP A 50 -16.78 -36.41 -92.43
N ALA A 51 -17.00 -35.66 -91.36
CA ALA A 51 -17.74 -36.14 -90.20
C ALA A 51 -19.21 -36.44 -90.51
N GLU A 52 -19.86 -35.63 -91.36
CA GLU A 52 -21.21 -35.89 -91.89
C GLU A 52 -21.22 -37.15 -92.78
N LEU A 53 -20.20 -37.30 -93.65
CA LEU A 53 -20.03 -38.48 -94.51
C LEU A 53 -19.77 -39.75 -93.69
N TYR A 54 -18.97 -39.66 -92.62
CA TYR A 54 -18.71 -40.75 -91.70
C TYR A 54 -20.01 -41.24 -91.05
N GLN A 55 -20.89 -40.33 -90.60
CA GLN A 55 -22.21 -40.71 -90.07
C GLN A 55 -23.06 -41.42 -91.13
N ALA A 56 -23.05 -40.91 -92.38
CA ALA A 56 -23.81 -41.52 -93.48
C ALA A 56 -23.30 -42.92 -93.85
N LYS A 57 -21.97 -43.14 -93.87
CA LYS A 57 -21.35 -44.45 -94.16
C LYS A 57 -21.56 -45.48 -93.04
N ASN A 58 -21.64 -45.05 -91.79
CA ASN A 58 -21.80 -45.92 -90.62
C ASN A 58 -23.27 -46.05 -90.16
N ASN A 59 -24.22 -46.10 -91.09
CA ASN A 59 -25.64 -46.34 -90.79
C ASN A 59 -26.29 -45.34 -89.80
N PHE A 60 -25.89 -44.06 -89.84
CA PHE A 60 -26.38 -42.99 -88.96
C PHE A 60 -26.10 -43.20 -87.47
N LEU A 61 -25.12 -44.03 -87.11
CA LEU A 61 -24.62 -44.07 -85.74
C LEU A 61 -24.07 -42.68 -85.35
N THR A 62 -24.41 -42.22 -84.14
CA THR A 62 -23.99 -40.91 -83.63
C THR A 62 -22.49 -40.87 -83.40
N ILE A 63 -21.86 -39.71 -83.65
CA ILE A 63 -20.47 -39.45 -83.27
C ILE A 63 -20.25 -39.80 -81.78
N PRO A 64 -19.20 -40.57 -81.43
CA PRO A 64 -18.87 -40.89 -80.05
C PRO A 64 -18.73 -39.64 -79.18
N LYS A 65 -19.13 -39.74 -77.91
CA LYS A 65 -19.06 -38.61 -76.97
C LYS A 65 -17.63 -38.11 -76.75
N ASP A 66 -16.66 -39.01 -76.86
CA ASP A 66 -15.23 -38.70 -76.73
C ASP A 66 -14.64 -38.04 -77.98
N GLY A 67 -15.42 -38.00 -79.08
CA GLY A 67 -15.10 -37.38 -80.35
C GLY A 67 -14.57 -38.35 -81.40
N LEU A 68 -14.53 -37.89 -82.65
CA LEU A 68 -13.78 -38.52 -83.74
C LEU A 68 -12.48 -37.76 -83.96
N GLY A 69 -11.36 -38.45 -83.92
CA GLY A 69 -10.06 -37.87 -84.24
C GLY A 69 -9.92 -37.59 -85.74
N VAL A 70 -9.07 -36.63 -86.11
CA VAL A 70 -8.76 -36.37 -87.54
C VAL A 70 -8.14 -37.57 -88.27
N SER A 71 -7.53 -38.51 -87.54
CA SER A 71 -7.03 -39.76 -88.09
C SER A 71 -8.14 -40.76 -88.47
N GLU A 72 -9.34 -40.57 -87.92
CA GLU A 72 -10.50 -41.44 -88.16
C GLU A 72 -11.39 -40.94 -89.32
N LEU A 73 -11.03 -39.81 -89.93
CA LEU A 73 -11.75 -39.17 -91.04
C LEU A 73 -10.98 -39.33 -92.36
N GLU A 74 -11.71 -39.60 -93.46
CA GLU A 74 -11.14 -39.75 -94.81
C GLU A 74 -10.90 -38.39 -95.49
N LEU A 75 -10.03 -37.57 -94.93
CA LEU A 75 -9.74 -36.21 -95.41
C LEU A 75 -8.90 -36.21 -96.71
N GLU A 76 -9.36 -35.53 -97.76
CA GLU A 76 -8.55 -35.27 -98.96
C GLU A 76 -7.39 -34.30 -98.63
N ASN A 77 -6.13 -34.76 -98.74
CA ASN A 77 -4.90 -34.03 -98.38
C ASN A 77 -4.82 -33.60 -96.89
N ASN A 78 -4.74 -34.58 -95.99
CA ASN A 78 -4.67 -34.35 -94.54
C ASN A 78 -3.30 -33.80 -94.08
N ASN A 79 -3.24 -32.49 -93.82
CA ASN A 79 -2.09 -31.84 -93.20
C ASN A 79 -2.29 -31.58 -91.69
N PHE A 80 -3.38 -32.08 -91.08
CA PHE A 80 -3.63 -31.91 -89.65
C PHE A 80 -2.83 -32.92 -88.83
N ILE A 81 -2.18 -32.46 -87.77
CA ILE A 81 -1.37 -33.27 -86.86
C ILE A 81 -2.17 -33.73 -85.64
N SER A 82 -3.21 -32.98 -85.26
CA SER A 82 -4.08 -33.29 -84.14
C SER A 82 -5.44 -32.62 -84.33
N GLY A 83 -6.43 -33.09 -83.58
CA GLY A 83 -7.76 -32.51 -83.57
C GLY A 83 -8.83 -33.56 -83.50
N LYS A 84 -9.97 -33.17 -82.93
CA LYS A 84 -11.16 -34.01 -82.87
C LYS A 84 -12.40 -33.21 -83.21
N ILE A 85 -13.41 -33.90 -83.71
CA ILE A 85 -14.75 -33.37 -83.90
C ILE A 85 -15.70 -34.07 -82.94
N ILE A 86 -16.42 -33.28 -82.14
CA ILE A 86 -17.39 -33.76 -81.16
C ILE A 86 -18.79 -33.26 -81.52
N LYS A 87 -19.81 -33.78 -80.85
CA LYS A 87 -21.09 -33.09 -80.72
C LYS A 87 -21.12 -32.30 -79.42
N ASN A 88 -21.40 -31.01 -79.50
CA ASN A 88 -21.57 -30.16 -78.32
C ASN A 88 -22.93 -30.39 -77.64
N ASP A 89 -23.18 -29.69 -76.53
CA ASP A 89 -24.43 -29.82 -75.75
C ASP A 89 -25.70 -29.44 -76.53
N LYS A 90 -25.55 -28.70 -77.64
CA LYS A 90 -26.65 -28.35 -78.55
C LYS A 90 -26.80 -29.36 -79.70
N ASN A 91 -26.10 -30.49 -79.64
CA ASN A 91 -26.08 -31.56 -80.63
C ASN A 91 -25.52 -31.12 -82.00
N GLU A 92 -24.76 -30.02 -82.04
CA GLU A 92 -24.08 -29.51 -83.23
C GLU A 92 -22.66 -30.05 -83.31
N LEU A 93 -22.13 -30.22 -84.53
CA LEU A 93 -20.73 -30.60 -84.72
C LEU A 93 -19.81 -29.44 -84.33
N GLU A 94 -18.81 -29.73 -83.49
CA GLU A 94 -17.82 -28.78 -83.04
C GLU A 94 -16.41 -29.37 -83.21
N ILE A 95 -15.53 -28.60 -83.83
CA ILE A 95 -14.10 -28.91 -83.90
C ILE A 95 -13.44 -28.48 -82.59
N VAL A 96 -12.68 -29.39 -82.00
CA VAL A 96 -11.87 -29.17 -80.80
C VAL A 96 -10.41 -29.41 -81.13
N ASP A 97 -9.61 -28.37 -80.98
CA ASP A 97 -8.13 -28.42 -81.04
C ASP A 97 -7.56 -28.99 -82.35
N LEU A 98 -8.18 -28.63 -83.48
CA LEU A 98 -7.71 -29.02 -84.81
C LEU A 98 -6.48 -28.20 -85.19
N SER A 99 -5.34 -28.86 -85.37
CA SER A 99 -4.04 -28.20 -85.57
C SER A 99 -3.27 -28.80 -86.74
N ASP A 100 -2.57 -27.95 -87.50
CA ASP A 100 -1.51 -28.35 -88.46
C ASP A 100 -0.08 -28.07 -87.94
N GLY A 101 0.05 -27.65 -86.67
CA GLY A 101 1.32 -27.26 -86.06
C GLY A 101 1.70 -25.78 -86.24
N VAL A 102 0.97 -25.03 -87.08
CA VAL A 102 1.15 -23.58 -87.26
C VAL A 102 -0.11 -22.82 -86.87
N TYR A 103 -1.28 -23.34 -87.23
CA TYR A 103 -2.59 -22.81 -86.90
C TYR A 103 -3.41 -23.84 -86.14
N CYS A 104 -4.29 -23.34 -85.29
CA CYS A 104 -5.27 -24.14 -84.59
C CYS A 104 -6.68 -23.58 -84.81
N ALA A 105 -7.64 -24.48 -85.03
CA ALA A 105 -9.05 -24.20 -85.25
C ALA A 105 -9.90 -24.82 -84.13
N LYS A 106 -10.86 -24.04 -83.65
CA LYS A 106 -11.91 -24.49 -82.72
C LYS A 106 -13.24 -23.82 -83.10
N GLY A 107 -14.35 -24.51 -82.87
CA GLY A 107 -15.69 -23.96 -83.04
C GLY A 107 -16.59 -24.79 -83.95
N VAL A 108 -17.79 -24.28 -84.20
CA VAL A 108 -18.84 -24.95 -85.00
C VAL A 108 -18.77 -24.53 -86.47
N LYS A 109 -19.44 -25.28 -87.36
CA LYS A 109 -19.38 -25.08 -88.83
C LYS A 109 -19.54 -23.64 -89.32
N ASN A 110 -20.44 -22.87 -88.68
CA ASN A 110 -20.74 -21.50 -89.08
C ASN A 110 -19.87 -20.44 -88.36
N ASP A 111 -19.06 -20.85 -87.37
CA ASP A 111 -18.23 -19.96 -86.57
C ASP A 111 -16.92 -20.65 -86.15
N ILE A 112 -16.16 -21.14 -87.13
CA ILE A 112 -14.78 -21.62 -86.90
C ILE A 112 -13.89 -20.41 -86.58
N LYS A 113 -13.21 -20.47 -85.43
CA LYS A 113 -12.15 -19.53 -85.03
C LYS A 113 -10.79 -20.15 -85.30
N ILE A 114 -9.88 -19.34 -85.86
CA ILE A 114 -8.53 -19.77 -86.22
C ILE A 114 -7.51 -18.84 -85.60
N VAL A 115 -6.60 -19.43 -84.84
CA VAL A 115 -5.45 -18.76 -84.23
C VAL A 115 -4.16 -19.34 -84.79
N LYS A 116 -3.13 -18.49 -84.89
CA LYS A 116 -1.77 -18.94 -85.17
C LYS A 116 -1.18 -19.41 -83.83
N GLY A 117 -0.75 -20.67 -83.72
CA GLY A 117 -0.33 -21.30 -82.46
C GLY A 117 -1.35 -22.32 -81.94
N SER A 118 -1.44 -22.47 -80.60
CA SER A 118 -2.31 -23.46 -79.93
C SER A 118 -3.73 -22.95 -79.68
N CYS A 119 -4.73 -23.84 -79.71
CA CYS A 119 -6.11 -23.51 -79.36
C CYS A 119 -6.33 -23.18 -77.87
N ILE A 120 -5.33 -23.32 -76.98
CA ILE A 120 -5.40 -22.77 -75.62
C ILE A 120 -5.61 -21.26 -75.66
N LEU A 121 -5.14 -20.57 -76.71
CA LEU A 121 -5.39 -19.14 -76.94
C LEU A 121 -6.86 -18.80 -77.28
N LEU A 122 -7.72 -19.81 -77.44
CA LEU A 122 -9.16 -19.68 -77.65
C LEU A 122 -9.96 -20.06 -76.38
N ASP A 123 -9.32 -20.09 -75.20
CA ASP A 123 -10.04 -20.19 -73.93
C ASP A 123 -11.00 -19.01 -73.78
N GLU A 124 -12.29 -19.33 -73.65
CA GLU A 124 -13.40 -18.39 -73.44
C GLU A 124 -14.03 -18.56 -72.06
N THR A 125 -13.53 -19.50 -71.26
CA THR A 125 -14.05 -19.82 -69.94
C THR A 125 -13.26 -19.11 -68.85
N ALA A 126 -13.94 -18.71 -67.79
CA ALA A 126 -13.32 -18.08 -66.64
C ALA A 126 -12.95 -19.14 -65.57
N PRO A 127 -11.95 -18.89 -64.71
CA PRO A 127 -11.65 -19.78 -63.59
C PRO A 127 -12.85 -20.04 -62.68
N ILE A 128 -12.98 -21.29 -62.20
CA ILE A 128 -14.07 -21.79 -61.35
C ILE A 128 -13.55 -22.37 -60.02
N ASP A 129 -14.45 -22.84 -59.15
CA ASP A 129 -14.15 -23.45 -57.84
C ASP A 129 -13.29 -22.56 -56.91
N ILE A 130 -13.60 -21.26 -56.87
CA ILE A 130 -12.84 -20.30 -56.06
C ILE A 130 -13.16 -20.49 -54.57
N VAL A 131 -12.14 -20.86 -53.79
CA VAL A 131 -12.26 -21.07 -52.33
C VAL A 131 -11.28 -20.18 -51.60
N ILE A 132 -11.79 -19.41 -50.63
CA ILE A 132 -10.98 -18.59 -49.73
C ILE A 132 -10.78 -19.33 -48.41
N SER A 133 -9.53 -19.72 -48.13
CA SER A 133 -9.14 -20.35 -46.86
C SER A 133 -8.33 -19.40 -46.00
N LEU A 134 -8.65 -19.29 -44.71
CA LEU A 134 -7.85 -18.50 -43.77
C LEU A 134 -6.59 -19.29 -43.42
N PHE A 135 -5.43 -18.67 -43.60
CA PHE A 135 -4.15 -19.24 -43.18
C PHE A 135 -3.78 -18.76 -41.77
N SER A 136 -3.84 -17.45 -41.55
CA SER A 136 -3.63 -16.84 -40.22
C SER A 136 -4.31 -15.47 -40.16
N ALA A 137 -4.73 -15.07 -38.97
CA ALA A 137 -5.12 -13.70 -38.66
C ALA A 137 -4.26 -13.20 -37.50
N THR A 138 -3.91 -11.93 -37.52
CA THR A 138 -3.31 -11.20 -36.40
C THR A 138 -4.21 -10.01 -36.07
N SER A 139 -3.83 -9.18 -35.10
CA SER A 139 -4.54 -7.93 -34.80
C SER A 139 -4.49 -6.89 -35.92
N ASN A 140 -3.56 -7.01 -36.88
CA ASN A 140 -3.41 -6.02 -37.96
C ASN A 140 -3.23 -6.60 -39.37
N SER A 141 -3.30 -7.92 -39.53
CA SER A 141 -3.22 -8.56 -40.84
C SER A 141 -4.02 -9.83 -40.94
N ILE A 142 -4.45 -10.14 -42.16
CA ILE A 142 -5.08 -11.41 -42.50
C ILE A 142 -4.27 -12.02 -43.65
N LYS A 143 -3.93 -13.30 -43.51
CA LYS A 143 -3.29 -14.10 -44.56
C LYS A 143 -4.26 -15.17 -45.02
N ILE A 144 -4.59 -15.16 -46.31
CA ILE A 144 -5.50 -16.13 -46.93
C ILE A 144 -4.78 -16.95 -48.01
N VAL A 145 -5.32 -18.12 -48.29
CA VAL A 145 -4.94 -18.96 -49.44
C VAL A 145 -6.15 -19.09 -50.34
N VAL A 146 -5.97 -18.77 -51.63
CA VAL A 146 -7.00 -18.86 -52.66
C VAL A 146 -6.80 -20.13 -53.47
N GLY A 147 -7.77 -21.04 -53.41
CA GLY A 147 -7.88 -22.14 -54.37
C GLY A 147 -8.74 -21.72 -55.56
N ALA A 148 -8.33 -22.06 -56.78
CA ALA A 148 -9.11 -21.88 -58.00
C ALA A 148 -8.69 -22.93 -59.04
N LYS A 149 -9.57 -23.28 -59.96
CA LYS A 149 -9.29 -24.23 -61.05
C LYS A 149 -9.58 -23.60 -62.41
N ASP A 150 -8.70 -23.89 -63.36
CA ASP A 150 -8.85 -23.58 -64.77
C ASP A 150 -8.13 -24.71 -65.53
N SER A 151 -8.88 -25.49 -66.31
CA SER A 151 -8.39 -26.72 -66.95
C SER A 151 -7.70 -26.47 -68.30
N GLU A 152 -7.93 -25.29 -68.88
CA GLU A 152 -7.59 -24.94 -70.24
C GLU A 152 -6.30 -24.14 -70.32
N SER A 153 -6.20 -23.01 -69.59
CA SER A 153 -5.09 -22.07 -69.68
C SER A 153 -4.32 -21.89 -68.37
N GLY A 154 -4.90 -22.28 -67.24
CA GLY A 154 -4.30 -22.18 -65.92
C GLY A 154 -4.33 -20.76 -65.33
N ILE A 155 -4.00 -20.64 -64.05
CA ILE A 155 -4.14 -19.37 -63.31
C ILE A 155 -2.93 -18.46 -63.51
N LYS A 156 -3.20 -17.19 -63.84
CA LYS A 156 -2.18 -16.15 -63.99
C LYS A 156 -1.97 -15.35 -62.71
N GLN A 157 -3.06 -14.80 -62.16
CA GLN A 157 -2.99 -13.94 -60.98
C GLN A 157 -4.33 -13.81 -60.23
N TYR A 158 -4.24 -13.29 -59.02
CA TYR A 158 -5.36 -13.11 -58.10
C TYR A 158 -5.59 -11.63 -57.84
N TYR A 159 -6.86 -11.23 -57.83
CA TYR A 159 -7.28 -9.89 -57.46
C TYR A 159 -7.99 -9.94 -56.12
N TYR A 160 -7.63 -9.05 -55.20
CA TYR A 160 -8.24 -8.97 -53.88
C TYR A 160 -8.67 -7.55 -53.51
N SER A 161 -9.76 -7.43 -52.76
CA SER A 161 -10.30 -6.16 -52.28
C SER A 161 -10.96 -6.32 -50.90
N LEU A 162 -11.03 -5.23 -50.14
CA LEU A 162 -11.78 -5.14 -48.86
C LEU A 162 -13.08 -4.34 -48.99
N ASP A 163 -13.29 -3.64 -50.10
CA ASP A 163 -14.47 -2.79 -50.35
C ASP A 163 -15.31 -3.27 -51.54
N GLY A 164 -14.85 -4.32 -52.23
CA GLY A 164 -15.48 -4.90 -53.42
C GLY A 164 -15.29 -4.07 -54.69
N ILE A 165 -14.62 -2.92 -54.62
CA ILE A 165 -14.48 -1.93 -55.71
C ILE A 165 -13.02 -1.82 -56.14
N ASN A 166 -12.12 -1.55 -55.19
CA ASN A 166 -10.71 -1.29 -55.44
C ASN A 166 -9.90 -2.58 -55.28
N TYR A 167 -9.51 -3.19 -56.40
CA TYR A 167 -8.77 -4.45 -56.41
C TYR A 167 -7.26 -4.24 -56.52
N LYS A 168 -6.52 -4.95 -55.67
CA LYS A 168 -5.07 -5.12 -55.73
C LYS A 168 -4.73 -6.46 -56.37
N VAL A 169 -3.56 -6.56 -57.01
CA VAL A 169 -3.10 -7.76 -57.70
C VAL A 169 -2.08 -8.51 -56.84
N SER A 170 -2.21 -9.83 -56.78
CA SER A 170 -1.23 -10.75 -56.21
C SER A 170 -0.89 -11.84 -57.23
N PRO A 171 0.40 -12.08 -57.54
CA PRO A 171 0.82 -13.20 -58.36
C PRO A 171 0.78 -14.54 -57.60
N SER A 172 0.67 -14.51 -56.27
CA SER A 172 0.63 -15.70 -55.41
C SER A 172 -0.79 -16.00 -54.96
N SER A 173 -1.12 -17.29 -54.85
CA SER A 173 -2.35 -17.78 -54.24
C SER A 173 -2.43 -17.48 -52.74
N THR A 174 -1.30 -17.19 -52.09
CA THR A 174 -1.24 -16.76 -50.70
C THR A 174 -1.17 -15.24 -50.64
N ILE A 175 -2.21 -14.60 -50.11
CA ILE A 175 -2.37 -13.15 -50.06
C ILE A 175 -2.33 -12.70 -48.61
N GLU A 176 -1.43 -11.76 -48.30
CA GLU A 176 -1.34 -11.12 -46.98
C GLU A 176 -1.83 -9.68 -47.06
N ILE A 177 -2.90 -9.39 -46.31
CA ILE A 177 -3.52 -8.07 -46.21
C ILE A 177 -3.10 -7.46 -44.88
N LYS A 178 -2.34 -6.37 -44.90
CA LYS A 178 -1.79 -5.69 -43.71
C LYS A 178 -2.48 -4.34 -43.46
N GLY A 179 -2.29 -3.80 -42.26
CA GLY A 179 -2.81 -2.49 -41.86
C GLY A 179 -4.29 -2.50 -41.51
N LEU A 180 -4.78 -3.64 -41.01
CA LEU A 180 -6.16 -3.82 -40.59
C LEU A 180 -6.36 -3.34 -39.15
N GLU A 181 -7.59 -2.95 -38.82
CA GLU A 181 -8.00 -2.59 -37.47
C GLU A 181 -8.15 -3.86 -36.61
N ASN A 182 -7.76 -3.74 -35.36
CA ASN A 182 -7.82 -4.80 -34.34
C ASN A 182 -9.27 -5.22 -34.02
N GLY A 183 -9.54 -6.53 -33.94
CA GLY A 183 -10.85 -7.10 -33.59
C GLY A 183 -11.99 -6.81 -34.58
N LYS A 184 -11.68 -6.39 -35.82
CA LYS A 184 -12.67 -5.99 -36.83
C LYS A 184 -12.90 -7.09 -37.86
N THR A 185 -14.16 -7.26 -38.25
CA THR A 185 -14.56 -8.16 -39.34
C THR A 185 -14.46 -7.43 -40.68
N TYR A 186 -13.74 -8.04 -41.63
CA TYR A 186 -13.58 -7.57 -42.98
C TYR A 186 -14.21 -8.56 -43.97
N LYS A 187 -14.91 -8.03 -44.99
CA LYS A 187 -15.30 -8.80 -46.17
C LYS A 187 -14.16 -8.77 -47.18
N VAL A 188 -13.60 -9.93 -47.49
CA VAL A 188 -12.53 -10.07 -48.48
C VAL A 188 -13.10 -10.58 -49.79
N TYR A 189 -12.97 -9.79 -50.85
CA TYR A 189 -13.46 -10.07 -52.19
C TYR A 189 -12.31 -10.58 -53.07
N ILE A 190 -12.50 -11.71 -53.74
CA ILE A 190 -11.51 -12.35 -54.62
C ILE A 190 -12.10 -12.61 -56.00
N LYS A 191 -11.31 -12.30 -57.03
CA LYS A 191 -11.51 -12.78 -58.41
C LYS A 191 -10.17 -13.22 -59.00
N VAL A 192 -10.20 -14.15 -59.94
CA VAL A 192 -9.00 -14.82 -60.46
C VAL A 192 -8.95 -14.66 -61.97
N GLU A 193 -7.77 -14.36 -62.50
CA GLU A 193 -7.52 -14.23 -63.95
C GLU A 193 -6.68 -15.41 -64.43
N ASN A 194 -7.08 -16.00 -65.55
CA ASN A 194 -6.31 -17.04 -66.22
C ASN A 194 -5.25 -16.46 -67.16
N ASN A 195 -4.43 -17.32 -67.77
CA ASN A 195 -3.34 -16.87 -68.66
C ASN A 195 -3.82 -16.15 -69.92
N ASN A 196 -5.10 -16.27 -70.27
CA ASN A 196 -5.73 -15.61 -71.42
C ASN A 196 -6.42 -14.29 -71.08
N GLY A 197 -6.41 -13.87 -69.81
CA GLY A 197 -6.97 -12.59 -69.39
C GLY A 197 -8.47 -12.60 -69.07
N ILE A 198 -9.08 -13.79 -68.96
CA ILE A 198 -10.47 -13.94 -68.55
C ILE A 198 -10.54 -13.97 -67.02
N ILE A 199 -11.46 -13.20 -66.46
CA ILE A 199 -11.61 -12.99 -65.02
C ILE A 199 -12.89 -13.69 -64.52
N SER A 200 -12.76 -14.41 -63.41
CA SER A 200 -13.87 -15.09 -62.74
C SER A 200 -14.92 -14.15 -62.14
N ASN A 201 -16.05 -14.72 -61.72
CA ASN A 201 -16.95 -14.07 -60.77
C ASN A 201 -16.23 -13.79 -59.43
N VAL A 202 -16.76 -12.82 -58.69
CA VAL A 202 -16.24 -12.45 -57.36
C VAL A 202 -16.77 -13.43 -56.32
N VAL A 203 -15.87 -13.94 -55.48
CA VAL A 203 -16.19 -14.70 -54.26
C VAL A 203 -15.81 -13.86 -53.05
N GLU A 204 -16.67 -13.83 -52.03
CA GLU A 204 -16.43 -13.08 -50.80
C GLU A 204 -16.34 -14.00 -49.57
N LYS A 205 -15.59 -13.57 -48.55
CA LYS A 205 -15.55 -14.23 -47.24
C LYS A 205 -15.33 -13.20 -46.13
N GLU A 206 -16.08 -13.33 -45.04
CA GLU A 206 -15.87 -12.56 -43.82
C GLU A 206 -14.76 -13.18 -42.97
N ILE A 207 -13.82 -12.35 -42.55
CA ILE A 207 -12.69 -12.74 -41.69
C ILE A 207 -12.47 -11.65 -40.64
N THR A 208 -12.32 -12.06 -39.39
CA THR A 208 -12.10 -11.17 -38.24
C THR A 208 -10.62 -11.19 -37.84
N THR A 209 -10.03 -10.01 -37.62
CA THR A 209 -8.70 -9.89 -37.01
C THR A 209 -8.74 -10.28 -35.53
N GLU A 210 -7.61 -10.74 -34.98
CA GLU A 210 -7.54 -11.05 -33.54
C GLU A 210 -7.66 -9.77 -32.69
N GLU A 211 -7.99 -9.90 -31.40
CA GLU A 211 -8.04 -8.77 -30.47
C GLU A 211 -6.78 -8.67 -29.59
N ILE A 212 -6.14 -7.50 -29.55
CA ILE A 212 -5.08 -7.19 -28.57
C ILE A 212 -5.67 -7.15 -27.15
N ALA A 213 -5.19 -8.03 -26.28
CA ALA A 213 -5.55 -8.05 -24.87
C ALA A 213 -5.02 -6.82 -24.10
N SER A 214 -5.80 -6.32 -23.14
CA SER A 214 -5.44 -5.16 -22.32
C SER A 214 -4.54 -5.54 -21.13
N PRO A 215 -3.57 -4.68 -20.75
CA PRO A 215 -2.87 -4.80 -19.47
C PRO A 215 -3.80 -4.69 -18.25
N THR A 216 -3.35 -5.19 -17.10
CA THR A 216 -4.03 -5.07 -15.78
C THR A 216 -3.08 -4.52 -14.72
N TYR A 217 -3.62 -4.11 -13.56
CA TYR A 217 -2.83 -3.52 -12.47
C TYR A 217 -3.15 -4.18 -11.12
N SER A 218 -2.15 -4.24 -10.25
CA SER A 218 -2.30 -4.49 -8.82
C SER A 218 -1.45 -3.51 -8.00
N ILE A 219 -1.78 -3.33 -6.73
CA ILE A 219 -1.06 -2.43 -5.82
C ILE A 219 -0.61 -3.19 -4.57
N ASP A 220 0.60 -2.91 -4.10
CA ASP A 220 1.19 -3.59 -2.95
C ASP A 220 0.45 -3.30 -1.64
N LYS A 221 -0.03 -2.06 -1.46
CA LYS A 221 -0.62 -1.57 -0.22
C LYS A 221 -1.79 -0.63 -0.45
N THR A 222 -2.68 -0.57 0.53
CA THR A 222 -3.82 0.35 0.59
C THR A 222 -3.66 1.35 1.75
N GLY A 223 -4.49 2.40 1.77
CA GLY A 223 -4.43 3.45 2.80
C GLY A 223 -3.28 4.44 2.63
N TRP A 224 -3.08 5.32 3.63
CA TRP A 224 -1.99 6.29 3.65
C TRP A 224 -0.63 5.59 3.79
N GLN A 225 0.31 5.89 2.89
CA GLN A 225 1.65 5.31 2.85
C GLN A 225 2.68 6.35 2.42
N THR A 226 3.95 6.16 2.75
CA THR A 226 5.03 7.02 2.25
C THR A 226 5.43 6.70 0.81
N LYS A 227 5.08 5.51 0.34
CA LYS A 227 5.25 5.05 -1.05
C LYS A 227 4.31 3.88 -1.33
N LYS A 228 3.94 3.71 -2.60
CA LYS A 228 3.20 2.55 -3.10
C LYS A 228 3.84 2.02 -4.37
N ILE A 229 3.66 0.74 -4.64
CA ILE A 229 4.14 0.09 -5.86
C ILE A 229 2.92 -0.41 -6.63
N VAL A 230 2.77 0.05 -7.87
CA VAL A 230 1.80 -0.49 -8.81
C VAL A 230 2.51 -1.47 -9.74
N THR A 231 2.04 -2.71 -9.76
CA THR A 231 2.51 -3.74 -10.68
C THR A 231 1.58 -3.79 -11.87
N ILE A 232 2.11 -3.43 -13.04
CA ILE A 232 1.45 -3.62 -14.33
C ILE A 232 1.65 -5.09 -14.73
N THR A 233 0.59 -5.76 -15.19
CA THR A 233 0.67 -7.10 -15.79
C THR A 233 0.17 -7.05 -17.23
N TYR A 234 1.06 -7.32 -18.17
CA TYR A 234 0.80 -7.39 -19.61
C TYR A 234 0.33 -8.79 -20.01
N PRO A 235 -0.41 -8.91 -21.14
CA PRO A 235 -0.68 -10.21 -21.75
C PRO A 235 0.62 -10.88 -22.24
N GLU A 236 0.52 -12.15 -22.61
CA GLU A 236 1.65 -12.92 -23.15
C GLU A 236 2.34 -12.21 -24.32
N ARG A 237 3.66 -12.31 -24.39
CA ARG A 237 4.45 -11.58 -25.38
C ARG A 237 4.29 -12.16 -26.78
N GLN A 238 3.92 -11.32 -27.73
CA GLN A 238 3.80 -11.67 -29.14
C GLN A 238 4.89 -10.99 -29.97
N THR A 239 5.37 -11.67 -31.01
CA THR A 239 6.44 -11.14 -31.87
C THR A 239 5.93 -9.92 -32.65
N GLY A 240 6.70 -8.82 -32.63
CA GLY A 240 6.33 -7.55 -33.28
C GLY A 240 5.49 -6.61 -32.42
N PHE A 241 5.13 -7.02 -31.20
CA PHE A 241 4.37 -6.19 -30.26
C PHE A 241 5.30 -5.41 -29.33
N VAL A 242 4.92 -4.17 -29.03
CA VAL A 242 5.58 -3.27 -28.09
C VAL A 242 4.68 -3.09 -26.87
N TYR A 243 5.27 -3.23 -25.68
CA TYR A 243 4.57 -3.15 -24.40
C TYR A 243 5.05 -1.89 -23.69
N GLU A 244 4.15 -0.99 -23.34
CA GLU A 244 4.53 0.34 -22.86
C GLU A 244 3.70 0.76 -21.66
N TYR A 245 4.24 1.69 -20.88
CA TYR A 245 3.51 2.41 -19.85
C TYR A 245 3.86 3.89 -19.85
N SER A 246 2.99 4.67 -19.21
CA SER A 246 3.16 6.10 -19.01
C SER A 246 2.71 6.48 -17.61
N ILE A 247 3.45 7.39 -16.98
CA ILE A 247 3.15 7.97 -15.67
C ILE A 247 2.78 9.46 -15.75
N ASP A 248 2.64 9.98 -16.97
CA ASP A 248 2.36 11.39 -17.28
C ASP A 248 1.11 11.54 -18.16
N SER A 249 0.12 10.70 -17.89
CA SER A 249 -1.17 10.67 -18.59
C SER A 249 -1.07 10.42 -20.10
N GLY A 250 -0.05 9.68 -20.54
CA GLY A 250 0.16 9.28 -21.93
C GLY A 250 0.96 10.27 -22.77
N THR A 251 1.60 11.26 -22.15
CA THR A 251 2.44 12.25 -22.86
C THR A 251 3.74 11.61 -23.32
N THR A 252 4.38 10.80 -22.46
CA THR A 252 5.56 10.01 -22.79
C THR A 252 5.33 8.53 -22.48
N TRP A 253 5.89 7.65 -23.31
CA TRP A 253 5.74 6.20 -23.19
C TRP A 253 7.10 5.55 -23.00
N VAL A 254 7.16 4.61 -22.05
CA VAL A 254 8.35 3.83 -21.73
C VAL A 254 8.11 2.38 -22.12
N THR A 255 8.99 1.82 -22.94
CA THR A 255 8.92 0.42 -23.36
C THR A 255 9.40 -0.52 -22.26
N VAL A 256 8.67 -1.62 -22.07
CA VAL A 256 9.03 -2.73 -21.19
C VAL A 256 9.73 -3.80 -22.04
N GLU A 257 11.04 -3.91 -21.88
CA GLU A 257 11.88 -4.74 -22.77
C GLU A 257 11.69 -6.25 -22.57
N SER A 258 11.40 -6.71 -21.35
CA SER A 258 11.25 -8.13 -21.02
C SER A 258 10.22 -8.38 -19.92
N GLY A 259 9.81 -9.64 -19.76
CA GLY A 259 8.82 -10.05 -18.77
C GLY A 259 7.39 -9.61 -19.08
N ILE A 260 6.43 -10.15 -18.34
CA ILE A 260 5.02 -9.77 -18.45
C ILE A 260 4.58 -8.82 -17.33
N THR A 261 5.47 -8.46 -16.41
CA THR A 261 5.17 -7.53 -15.32
C THR A 261 6.14 -6.36 -15.26
N LYS A 262 5.65 -5.22 -14.75
CA LYS A 262 6.46 -4.04 -14.47
C LYS A 262 6.00 -3.34 -13.20
N ASP A 263 6.90 -3.22 -12.23
CA ASP A 263 6.66 -2.48 -11.00
C ASP A 263 7.02 -1.01 -11.18
N ILE A 264 6.10 -0.14 -10.77
CA ILE A 264 6.25 1.32 -10.75
C ILE A 264 6.11 1.81 -9.31
N THR A 265 7.17 2.44 -8.79
CA THR A 265 7.15 3.03 -7.45
C THR A 265 6.65 4.46 -7.51
N PHE A 266 5.60 4.76 -6.76
CA PHE A 266 5.07 6.10 -6.55
C PHE A 266 5.50 6.62 -5.18
N THR A 267 6.15 7.78 -5.16
CA THR A 267 6.49 8.57 -3.95
C THR A 267 5.66 9.85 -3.83
N SER A 268 4.71 10.06 -4.74
CA SER A 268 3.72 11.12 -4.75
C SER A 268 2.43 10.60 -5.40
N ASN A 269 1.31 11.26 -5.14
CA ASN A 269 0.06 10.95 -5.84
C ASN A 269 0.25 11.12 -7.36
N GLY A 270 -0.37 10.25 -8.14
CA GLY A 270 -0.21 10.23 -9.58
C GLY A 270 -1.08 9.16 -10.24
N SER A 271 -0.75 8.81 -11.47
CA SER A 271 -1.43 7.73 -12.19
C SER A 271 -0.47 6.97 -13.09
N VAL A 272 -0.87 5.78 -13.50
CA VAL A 272 -0.21 5.01 -14.54
C VAL A 272 -1.23 4.53 -15.56
N ILE A 273 -0.87 4.58 -16.84
CA ILE A 273 -1.55 3.89 -17.92
C ILE A 273 -0.57 2.95 -18.63
N ALA A 274 -1.07 1.83 -19.11
CA ALA A 274 -0.30 0.84 -19.85
C ALA A 274 -1.01 0.48 -21.16
N ARG A 275 -0.22 0.20 -22.21
CA ARG A 275 -0.75 -0.22 -23.51
C ARG A 275 0.10 -1.30 -24.16
N VAL A 276 -0.51 -1.96 -25.12
CA VAL A 276 0.14 -2.89 -26.05
C VAL A 276 -0.07 -2.37 -27.46
N TYR A 277 0.98 -2.32 -28.27
CA TYR A 277 1.00 -1.75 -29.62
C TYR A 277 1.61 -2.74 -30.62
N ASP A 278 0.91 -3.04 -31.73
CA ASP A 278 1.33 -4.05 -32.72
C ASP A 278 2.06 -3.45 -33.96
N GLY A 279 2.40 -2.16 -33.91
CA GLY A 279 2.93 -1.40 -35.05
C GLY A 279 1.86 -0.61 -35.84
N VAL A 280 0.57 -0.91 -35.66
CA VAL A 280 -0.56 -0.19 -36.29
C VAL A 280 -1.62 0.15 -35.25
N ASN A 281 -2.09 -0.84 -34.50
CA ASN A 281 -3.14 -0.73 -33.49
C ASN A 281 -2.56 -0.75 -32.09
N TYR A 282 -3.23 -0.09 -31.16
CA TYR A 282 -2.91 -0.20 -29.73
C TYR A 282 -4.17 -0.46 -28.90
N LYS A 283 -3.98 -1.17 -27.78
CA LYS A 283 -4.98 -1.32 -26.72
C LYS A 283 -4.42 -0.74 -25.43
N THR A 284 -5.07 0.30 -24.91
CA THR A 284 -4.68 0.98 -23.66
C THR A 284 -5.63 0.56 -22.56
N ALA A 285 -5.08 0.12 -21.42
CA ALA A 285 -5.86 -0.12 -20.22
C ALA A 285 -6.31 1.20 -19.58
N SER A 286 -7.41 1.16 -18.83
CA SER A 286 -7.88 2.33 -18.06
C SER A 286 -6.78 2.88 -17.15
N SER A 287 -6.80 4.19 -16.90
CA SER A 287 -5.86 4.81 -15.96
C SER A 287 -6.02 4.27 -14.55
N TYR A 288 -4.90 3.90 -13.93
CA TYR A 288 -4.86 3.51 -12.53
C TYR A 288 -4.36 4.69 -11.68
N THR A 289 -5.24 5.25 -10.87
CA THR A 289 -4.91 6.38 -9.98
C THR A 289 -4.28 5.87 -8.69
N VAL A 290 -3.12 6.45 -8.34
CA VAL A 290 -2.43 6.22 -7.07
C VAL A 290 -2.60 7.45 -6.19
N SER A 291 -3.31 7.27 -5.07
CA SER A 291 -3.59 8.32 -4.11
C SER A 291 -3.17 7.90 -2.70
N GLN A 292 -3.31 8.83 -1.74
CA GLN A 292 -2.95 8.62 -0.34
C GLN A 292 -1.47 8.31 -0.12
N ILE A 293 -0.60 9.00 -0.86
CA ILE A 293 0.83 9.03 -0.55
C ILE A 293 1.14 10.30 0.24
N ASP A 294 1.75 10.12 1.40
CA ASP A 294 2.16 11.19 2.30
C ASP A 294 3.59 10.97 2.78
N THR A 295 4.45 11.94 2.49
CA THR A 295 5.88 11.92 2.83
C THR A 295 6.26 13.05 3.78
N ILE A 296 5.30 13.88 4.20
CA ILE A 296 5.53 15.00 5.09
C ILE A 296 5.53 14.46 6.52
N ALA A 297 6.62 14.69 7.24
CA ALA A 297 6.67 14.32 8.65
C ALA A 297 5.83 15.29 9.49
N PRO A 298 5.14 14.81 10.54
CA PRO A 298 4.44 15.68 11.47
C PRO A 298 5.42 16.55 12.26
N THR A 299 5.00 17.75 12.60
CA THR A 299 5.75 18.70 13.45
C THR A 299 5.08 18.84 14.81
N LEU A 300 5.87 18.72 15.88
CA LEU A 300 5.47 18.93 17.27
C LEU A 300 6.28 20.06 17.88
N THR A 301 5.60 21.06 18.46
CA THR A 301 6.23 22.25 19.05
C THR A 301 5.62 22.54 20.42
N LEU A 302 6.47 22.80 21.42
CA LEU A 302 6.00 23.25 22.74
C LEU A 302 5.43 24.66 22.64
N THR A 303 4.32 24.90 23.33
CA THR A 303 3.82 26.25 23.55
C THR A 303 4.55 26.77 24.77
N GLY A 304 5.56 27.64 24.59
CA GLY A 304 6.37 28.17 25.69
C GLY A 304 7.76 27.55 25.81
N SER A 305 8.46 27.88 26.90
CA SER A 305 9.84 27.45 27.12
C SER A 305 9.91 26.03 27.71
N ALA A 306 10.89 25.23 27.30
CA ALA A 306 11.14 23.90 27.87
C ALA A 306 11.60 23.93 29.35
N THR A 307 11.99 25.10 29.84
CA THR A 307 12.30 25.37 31.25
C THR A 307 11.65 26.66 31.65
N ILE A 308 10.89 26.65 32.75
CA ILE A 308 10.12 27.80 33.23
C ILE A 308 10.52 28.04 34.68
N SER A 309 10.90 29.28 34.99
CA SER A 309 11.05 29.75 36.36
C SER A 309 9.72 30.30 36.83
N VAL A 310 9.19 29.74 37.93
CA VAL A 310 7.94 30.19 38.54
C VAL A 310 8.28 30.93 39.82
N GLU A 311 7.90 32.20 39.89
CA GLU A 311 8.10 33.03 41.09
C GLU A 311 7.20 32.58 42.24
N LYS A 312 7.64 32.83 43.48
CA LYS A 312 6.94 32.38 44.68
C LYS A 312 5.49 32.91 44.72
N GLY A 313 4.53 31.99 44.77
CA GLY A 313 3.10 32.30 44.90
C GLY A 313 2.32 32.28 43.58
N GLU A 314 3.03 32.20 42.45
CA GLU A 314 2.40 32.09 41.13
C GLU A 314 1.84 30.69 40.90
N MET A 315 0.67 30.61 40.26
CA MET A 315 0.13 29.34 39.81
C MET A 315 0.81 28.93 38.50
N TYR A 316 1.44 27.76 38.48
CA TYR A 316 1.89 27.17 37.22
C TYR A 316 0.69 26.55 36.47
N THR A 317 0.45 27.02 35.25
CA THR A 317 -0.42 26.35 34.28
C THR A 317 0.44 25.90 33.11
N GLU A 318 0.36 24.62 32.75
CA GLU A 318 1.10 24.05 31.62
C GLU A 318 0.71 24.78 30.32
N PRO A 319 1.64 25.50 29.65
CA PRO A 319 1.31 26.28 28.47
C PRO A 319 0.99 25.39 27.24
N GLY A 320 1.35 24.10 27.28
CA GLY A 320 0.85 23.09 26.35
C GLY A 320 1.74 22.89 25.13
N TYR A 321 1.15 22.41 24.04
CA TYR A 321 1.87 22.13 22.79
C TYR A 321 0.98 22.38 21.58
N SER A 322 1.60 22.50 20.42
CA SER A 322 0.96 22.43 19.12
C SER A 322 1.58 21.29 18.32
N ALA A 323 0.73 20.55 17.62
CA ALA A 323 1.16 19.52 16.70
C ALA A 323 0.40 19.71 15.40
N THR A 324 1.12 19.69 14.29
CA THR A 324 0.55 19.81 12.96
C THR A 324 1.12 18.73 12.07
N ASP A 325 0.26 18.13 11.28
CA ASP A 325 0.66 17.29 10.16
C ASP A 325 -0.09 17.84 8.94
N THR A 326 0.65 18.51 8.07
CA THR A 326 0.11 18.99 6.80
C THR A 326 0.10 17.88 5.74
N GLY A 327 0.68 16.72 6.08
CA GLY A 327 0.57 15.49 5.35
C GLY A 327 -0.74 14.74 5.63
N GLY A 328 -1.24 14.08 4.58
CA GLY A 328 -2.11 12.93 4.70
C GLY A 328 -3.38 13.05 5.55
N SER A 329 -3.58 12.08 6.45
CA SER A 329 -4.78 11.96 7.29
C SER A 329 -4.80 12.89 8.51
N GLY A 330 -3.76 13.69 8.72
CA GLY A 330 -3.57 14.47 9.94
C GLY A 330 -3.25 13.59 11.17
N LEU A 331 -3.25 14.22 12.36
CA LEU A 331 -2.67 13.67 13.59
C LEU A 331 -3.59 12.76 14.43
N ASN A 332 -4.88 12.63 14.14
CA ASN A 332 -5.85 11.72 14.80
C ASN A 332 -5.64 11.47 16.32
N GLY A 333 -5.42 12.53 17.11
CA GLY A 333 -5.27 12.41 18.57
C GLY A 333 -3.99 11.69 19.04
N SER A 334 -2.97 11.57 18.19
CA SER A 334 -1.75 10.79 18.44
C SER A 334 -0.78 11.43 19.44
N VAL A 335 -1.00 12.68 19.85
CA VAL A 335 -0.11 13.32 20.81
C VAL A 335 -0.45 12.86 22.22
N VAL A 336 0.38 11.98 22.75
CA VAL A 336 0.29 11.49 24.13
C VAL A 336 1.15 12.37 25.03
N VAL A 337 0.52 13.18 25.87
CA VAL A 337 1.22 13.88 26.95
C VAL A 337 1.49 12.88 28.07
N SER A 338 2.76 12.65 28.38
CA SER A 338 3.19 11.78 29.47
C SER A 338 4.23 12.49 30.34
N GLY A 339 4.22 12.24 31.65
CA GLY A 339 5.13 12.87 32.62
C GLY A 339 4.42 13.37 33.88
N THR A 340 5.19 13.53 34.96
CA THR A 340 4.76 14.18 36.22
C THR A 340 5.39 15.55 36.35
N VAL A 341 4.77 16.48 37.09
CA VAL A 341 5.48 17.69 37.53
C VAL A 341 6.57 17.25 38.50
N ASN A 342 7.83 17.44 38.11
CA ASN A 342 9.00 17.00 38.88
C ASN A 342 9.61 18.19 39.62
N ILE A 343 9.44 18.21 40.94
CA ILE A 343 10.09 19.17 41.84
C ILE A 343 11.38 18.52 42.33
N THR A 344 12.51 18.91 41.75
CA THR A 344 13.81 18.29 42.02
C THR A 344 14.81 19.34 42.48
N GLY A 345 15.52 19.08 43.58
CA GLY A 345 16.53 20.02 44.09
C GLY A 345 15.95 21.36 44.58
N SER A 346 14.64 21.41 44.83
CA SER A 346 13.95 22.66 45.19
C SER A 346 13.97 22.87 46.70
N SER A 347 13.91 24.13 47.13
CA SER A 347 13.83 24.42 48.55
C SER A 347 12.99 25.65 48.89
N ASN A 348 12.41 25.63 50.10
CA ASN A 348 11.80 26.81 50.70
C ASN A 348 12.46 27.11 52.05
N SER A 349 12.90 28.35 52.25
CA SER A 349 13.40 28.86 53.54
C SER A 349 12.52 29.95 54.14
N ALA A 350 11.49 30.39 53.42
CA ALA A 350 10.62 31.47 53.89
C ALA A 350 9.49 30.92 54.75
N THR A 351 9.05 31.71 55.73
CA THR A 351 7.81 31.44 56.45
C THR A 351 6.61 31.52 55.50
N ILE A 352 5.74 30.52 55.57
CA ILE A 352 4.46 30.46 54.87
C ILE A 352 3.37 30.54 55.94
N THR A 353 2.45 31.48 55.76
CA THR A 353 1.30 31.65 56.66
C THR A 353 0.04 31.77 55.82
N SER A 354 -0.97 30.97 56.13
CA SER A 354 -2.33 31.14 55.62
C SER A 354 -3.33 31.03 56.77
N ASP A 355 -4.20 32.02 56.88
CA ASP A 355 -5.25 32.14 57.89
C ASP A 355 -6.56 31.43 57.51
N SER A 356 -6.72 31.06 56.24
CA SER A 356 -7.98 30.60 55.66
C SER A 356 -7.85 29.45 54.64
N SER A 357 -6.64 29.15 54.14
CA SER A 357 -6.47 28.08 53.15
C SER A 357 -6.62 26.69 53.77
N HIS A 358 -7.35 25.83 53.05
CA HIS A 358 -7.56 24.44 53.43
C HIS A 358 -6.37 23.53 53.17
N TYR A 359 -5.41 23.96 52.34
CA TYR A 359 -4.23 23.18 51.98
C TYR A 359 -3.01 24.08 52.01
N VAL A 360 -2.01 23.74 52.82
CA VAL A 360 -0.78 24.54 52.94
C VAL A 360 0.43 23.61 52.95
N GLY A 361 1.35 23.85 52.00
CA GLY A 361 2.60 23.10 51.88
C GLY A 361 3.78 24.05 51.71
N GLY A 362 4.95 23.68 52.24
CA GLY A 362 6.20 24.43 52.03
C GLY A 362 6.62 24.53 50.57
N LEU A 363 6.31 23.51 49.76
CA LEU A 363 6.58 23.48 48.32
C LEU A 363 5.30 23.35 47.49
N VAL A 364 4.33 22.55 47.96
CA VAL A 364 3.12 22.24 47.19
C VAL A 364 1.89 22.30 48.09
N ALA A 365 0.96 23.22 47.83
CA ALA A 365 -0.31 23.25 48.56
C ALA A 365 -1.15 21.99 48.26
N SER A 366 -1.38 21.68 46.98
CA SER A 366 -2.16 20.52 46.54
C SER A 366 -1.49 19.80 45.36
N ALA A 367 -1.13 18.53 45.54
CA ALA A 367 -0.39 17.74 44.56
C ALA A 367 -1.32 16.90 43.66
N TYR A 368 -1.17 17.08 42.34
CA TYR A 368 -1.84 16.35 41.28
C TYR A 368 -0.79 15.67 40.38
N ASN A 369 -0.48 14.39 40.62
CA ASN A 369 0.56 13.65 39.89
C ASN A 369 1.94 14.32 39.96
N VAL A 370 2.45 14.50 41.18
CA VAL A 370 3.70 15.22 41.47
C VAL A 370 4.76 14.25 41.98
N THR A 371 5.99 14.42 41.49
CA THR A 371 7.19 13.79 42.04
C THR A 371 8.06 14.86 42.69
N ILE A 372 8.42 14.68 43.96
CA ILE A 372 9.32 15.54 44.72
C ILE A 372 10.57 14.74 45.07
N SER A 373 11.74 15.24 44.68
CA SER A 373 13.03 14.58 44.94
C SER A 373 14.11 15.54 45.38
N ASN A 374 14.98 15.12 46.30
CA ASN A 374 16.13 15.91 46.77
C ASN A 374 15.74 17.36 47.16
N SER A 375 14.56 17.53 47.74
CA SER A 375 13.95 18.84 47.98
C SER A 375 13.64 19.03 49.45
N TYR A 376 13.57 20.27 49.91
CA TYR A 376 13.42 20.51 51.34
C TYR A 376 12.72 21.81 51.72
N ASN A 377 12.17 21.83 52.92
CA ASN A 377 11.61 23.02 53.55
C ASN A 377 12.27 23.28 54.89
N THR A 378 12.84 24.47 55.07
CA THR A 378 13.39 24.96 56.35
C THR A 378 12.55 26.09 56.94
N GLY A 379 11.70 26.74 56.15
CA GLY A 379 10.80 27.80 56.59
C GLY A 379 9.60 27.27 57.37
N SER A 380 9.11 28.02 58.35
CA SER A 380 7.92 27.62 59.11
C SER A 380 6.66 27.63 58.24
N VAL A 381 5.77 26.66 58.41
CA VAL A 381 4.50 26.56 57.67
C VAL A 381 3.34 26.63 58.65
N THR A 382 2.55 27.70 58.54
CA THR A 382 1.33 27.92 59.32
C THR A 382 0.13 27.89 58.39
N GLY A 383 -0.87 27.06 58.71
CA GLY A 383 -2.08 26.94 57.90
C GLY A 383 -3.35 26.76 58.74
N TYR A 384 -4.50 26.76 58.07
CA TYR A 384 -5.76 26.44 58.71
C TYR A 384 -6.00 24.93 58.73
N ALA A 385 -5.87 24.29 57.57
CA ALA A 385 -6.24 22.90 57.35
C ALA A 385 -5.25 22.19 56.42
N SER A 386 -5.18 20.85 56.50
CA SER A 386 -4.27 19.99 55.71
C SER A 386 -2.89 20.60 55.46
N VAL A 387 -2.09 20.66 56.53
CA VAL A 387 -0.79 21.37 56.53
C VAL A 387 0.36 20.38 56.51
N GLY A 388 1.33 20.61 55.62
CA GLY A 388 2.55 19.81 55.51
C GLY A 388 3.79 20.67 55.28
N GLY A 389 4.96 20.19 55.74
CA GLY A 389 6.22 20.88 55.48
C GLY A 389 6.62 20.92 54.00
N LEU A 390 6.29 19.89 53.22
CA LEU A 390 6.46 19.90 51.76
C LEU A 390 5.12 19.99 51.05
N VAL A 391 4.16 19.13 51.43
CA VAL A 391 2.89 18.99 50.72
C VAL A 391 1.70 19.12 51.67
N GLY A 392 0.78 20.05 51.40
CA GLY A 392 -0.46 20.14 52.18
C GLY A 392 -1.38 18.94 51.95
N ARG A 393 -1.83 18.76 50.71
CA ARG A 393 -2.69 17.64 50.29
C ARG A 393 -2.17 16.97 49.03
N ALA A 394 -2.10 15.64 49.03
CA ALA A 394 -1.93 14.85 47.82
C ALA A 394 -3.27 14.30 47.34
N ALA A 395 -3.83 14.93 46.30
CA ALA A 395 -5.12 14.57 45.71
C ALA A 395 -5.01 13.36 44.76
N PHE A 396 -3.90 13.28 44.03
CA PHE A 396 -3.56 12.18 43.13
C PHE A 396 -2.22 11.55 43.55
N LYS A 397 -1.61 10.77 42.66
CA LYS A 397 -0.33 10.10 42.96
C LYS A 397 0.71 11.14 43.37
N LEU A 398 1.31 10.92 44.54
CA LEU A 398 2.43 11.68 45.05
C LEU A 398 3.62 10.74 45.25
N VAL A 399 4.78 11.12 44.74
CA VAL A 399 6.04 10.42 45.02
C VAL A 399 6.98 11.41 45.69
N ILE A 400 7.40 11.13 46.92
CA ILE A 400 8.43 11.92 47.61
C ILE A 400 9.62 11.01 47.90
N ASN A 401 10.82 11.42 47.45
CA ASN A 401 12.06 10.72 47.76
C ASN A 401 13.16 11.67 48.23
N ASN A 402 14.01 11.20 49.15
CA ASN A 402 15.22 11.91 49.60
C ASN A 402 14.97 13.39 49.96
N SER A 403 13.86 13.66 50.62
CA SER A 403 13.35 15.03 50.82
C SER A 403 12.93 15.24 52.27
N TYR A 404 13.01 16.47 52.76
CA TYR A 404 12.85 16.71 54.18
C TYR A 404 12.23 18.04 54.57
N ASN A 405 11.74 18.09 55.80
CA ASN A 405 11.29 19.31 56.45
C ASN A 405 12.05 19.54 57.76
N THR A 406 12.60 20.73 57.96
CA THR A 406 13.09 21.18 59.27
C THR A 406 12.31 22.38 59.80
N GLY A 407 11.43 22.99 58.99
CA GLY A 407 10.58 24.09 59.39
C GLY A 407 9.48 23.66 60.35
N ASN A 408 9.12 24.52 61.29
CA ASN A 408 8.03 24.23 62.24
C ASN A 408 6.67 24.28 61.52
N ILE A 409 5.80 23.35 61.88
CA ILE A 409 4.45 23.25 61.34
C ILE A 409 3.45 23.68 62.41
N SER A 410 2.57 24.62 62.07
CA SER A 410 1.49 25.08 62.94
C SER A 410 0.17 25.02 62.19
N ALA A 411 -0.89 24.52 62.84
CA ALA A 411 -2.23 24.60 62.28
C ALA A 411 -3.29 24.93 63.33
N SER A 412 -4.14 25.91 63.03
CA SER A 412 -5.13 26.45 63.96
C SER A 412 -6.58 26.35 63.48
N GLY A 413 -6.84 25.55 62.44
CA GLY A 413 -8.20 25.37 61.91
C GLY A 413 -9.06 24.40 62.70
N SER A 414 -10.29 24.22 62.19
CA SER A 414 -11.32 23.38 62.79
C SER A 414 -11.01 21.89 62.67
N PHE A 415 -11.74 21.08 63.45
CA PHE A 415 -11.50 19.68 63.79
C PHE A 415 -11.31 18.69 62.60
N ALA A 416 -11.64 19.00 61.35
CA ALA A 416 -11.69 17.99 60.28
C ALA A 416 -10.33 17.62 59.66
N ASP A 417 -9.23 18.24 60.09
CA ASP A 417 -8.03 18.31 59.26
C ASP A 417 -6.83 17.50 59.72
N ASN A 418 -5.93 17.22 58.76
CA ASN A 418 -4.75 16.39 58.95
C ASN A 418 -3.49 17.26 58.91
N VAL A 419 -2.54 17.04 59.81
CA VAL A 419 -1.32 17.84 59.89
C VAL A 419 -0.14 16.91 59.99
N GLY A 420 0.83 17.10 59.11
CA GLY A 420 2.05 16.30 59.05
C GLY A 420 3.29 17.18 59.00
N GLY A 421 4.39 16.73 59.61
CA GLY A 421 5.67 17.44 59.47
C GLY A 421 6.15 17.53 58.02
N LEU A 422 5.88 16.52 57.19
CA LEU A 422 6.22 16.49 55.77
C LEU A 422 4.99 16.64 54.87
N VAL A 423 3.94 15.87 55.13
CA VAL A 423 2.72 15.83 54.30
C VAL A 423 1.47 15.87 55.17
N GLY A 424 0.54 16.78 54.90
CA GLY A 424 -0.73 16.85 55.64
C GLY A 424 -1.60 15.61 55.40
N THR A 425 -2.08 15.44 54.16
CA THR A 425 -2.99 14.35 53.78
C THR A 425 -2.59 13.66 52.49
N ILE A 426 -2.71 12.33 52.45
CA ILE A 426 -2.61 11.54 51.21
C ILE A 426 -3.88 10.72 51.02
N ILE A 427 -4.54 10.87 49.87
CA ILE A 427 -5.77 10.12 49.55
C ILE A 427 -5.62 9.08 48.45
N ASN A 428 -4.44 8.98 47.83
CA ASN A 428 -4.15 8.02 46.77
C ASN A 428 -3.15 6.95 47.26
N SER A 429 -3.56 5.68 47.24
CA SER A 429 -2.77 4.54 47.75
C SER A 429 -1.54 4.18 46.90
N SER A 430 -1.47 4.65 45.66
CA SER A 430 -0.30 4.46 44.78
C SER A 430 0.83 5.47 45.06
N SER A 431 0.66 6.32 46.08
CA SER A 431 1.66 7.29 46.50
C SER A 431 2.78 6.63 47.31
N THR A 432 3.96 7.25 47.33
CA THR A 432 5.13 6.75 48.07
C THR A 432 5.89 7.88 48.75
N ILE A 433 6.39 7.61 49.96
CA ILE A 433 7.33 8.47 50.70
C ILE A 433 8.51 7.60 51.11
N THR A 434 9.70 7.90 50.59
CA THR A 434 10.90 7.06 50.74
C THR A 434 12.11 7.90 51.10
N ASN A 435 12.91 7.48 52.09
CA ASN A 435 14.11 8.22 52.50
C ASN A 435 13.81 9.67 52.87
N CYS A 436 12.69 9.92 53.56
CA CYS A 436 12.25 11.26 53.90
C CYS A 436 12.26 11.49 55.40
N TYR A 437 12.40 12.74 55.82
CA TYR A 437 12.34 13.04 57.24
C TYR A 437 11.73 14.40 57.58
N SER A 438 11.24 14.51 58.81
CA SER A 438 10.82 15.79 59.38
C SER A 438 11.40 15.99 60.78
N THR A 439 12.15 17.08 60.97
CA THR A 439 12.70 17.46 62.28
C THR A 439 12.02 18.68 62.90
N GLY A 440 11.17 19.38 62.14
CA GLY A 440 10.41 20.52 62.63
C GLY A 440 9.33 20.09 63.63
N ASN A 441 9.05 20.94 64.61
CA ASN A 441 7.99 20.69 65.58
C ASN A 441 6.61 20.85 64.90
N VAL A 442 5.65 20.03 65.31
CA VAL A 442 4.26 20.07 64.81
C VAL A 442 3.34 20.50 65.95
N LEU A 443 2.68 21.64 65.80
CA LEU A 443 1.67 22.15 66.73
C LEU A 443 0.32 22.24 66.03
N SER A 444 -0.72 21.58 66.56
CA SER A 444 -2.02 21.59 65.88
C SER A 444 -3.23 21.42 66.79
N THR A 445 -4.38 21.92 66.31
CA THR A 445 -5.73 21.60 66.81
C THR A 445 -6.49 20.61 65.91
N GLY A 446 -5.83 20.01 64.91
CA GLY A 446 -6.43 19.11 63.94
C GLY A 446 -6.74 17.71 64.46
N LYS A 447 -7.44 16.91 63.65
CA LYS A 447 -7.87 15.55 64.01
C LYS A 447 -6.76 14.52 63.90
N ASN A 448 -5.99 14.55 62.82
CA ASN A 448 -4.91 13.58 62.60
C ASN A 448 -3.59 14.32 62.55
N ILE A 449 -2.75 14.14 63.57
CA ILE A 449 -1.50 14.88 63.72
C ILE A 449 -0.34 13.88 63.71
N GLY A 450 0.59 14.03 62.75
CA GLY A 450 1.76 13.17 62.61
C GLY A 450 3.05 13.98 62.51
N GLY A 451 4.14 13.46 63.09
CA GLY A 451 5.45 14.09 62.92
C GLY A 451 5.98 14.04 61.49
N LEU A 452 5.52 13.10 60.66
CA LEU A 452 5.84 13.01 59.22
C LEU A 452 4.57 13.19 58.37
N VAL A 453 3.52 12.41 58.62
CA VAL A 453 2.28 12.44 57.82
C VAL A 453 1.05 12.52 58.70
N GLY A 454 0.11 13.44 58.40
CA GLY A 454 -1.14 13.52 59.15
C GLY A 454 -2.03 12.29 58.92
N SER A 455 -2.52 12.10 57.70
CA SER A 455 -3.28 10.90 57.29
C SER A 455 -2.64 10.21 56.08
N ASN A 456 -2.34 8.92 56.24
CA ASN A 456 -1.61 8.10 55.29
C ASN A 456 -2.47 6.95 54.75
N ILE A 457 -2.63 6.87 53.44
CA ILE A 457 -3.09 5.66 52.72
C ILE A 457 -1.99 5.08 51.80
N ALA A 458 -0.80 5.68 51.83
CA ALA A 458 0.31 5.41 50.94
C ALA A 458 1.36 4.47 51.55
N THR A 459 2.41 4.19 50.80
CA THR A 459 3.59 3.49 51.32
C THR A 459 4.61 4.49 51.85
N ILE A 460 4.96 4.37 53.14
CA ILE A 460 6.05 5.09 53.80
C ILE A 460 7.16 4.07 54.09
N THR A 461 8.37 4.35 53.63
CA THR A 461 9.53 3.49 53.87
C THR A 461 10.78 4.30 54.17
N LYS A 462 11.69 3.76 54.99
CA LYS A 462 12.99 4.40 55.30
C LYS A 462 12.84 5.87 55.67
N SER A 463 11.87 6.20 56.52
CA SER A 463 11.54 7.59 56.83
C SER A 463 11.42 7.82 58.33
N TYR A 464 11.64 9.04 58.78
CA TYR A 464 11.60 9.34 60.21
C TYR A 464 11.09 10.73 60.58
N ALA A 465 10.64 10.85 61.82
CA ALA A 465 10.30 12.13 62.42
C ALA A 465 11.01 12.31 63.78
N SER A 466 11.53 13.51 64.04
CA SER A 466 12.22 13.80 65.31
C SER A 466 11.73 15.06 66.03
N GLY A 467 10.91 15.88 65.39
CA GLY A 467 10.29 17.05 66.02
C GLY A 467 9.20 16.65 67.03
N GLU A 468 8.97 17.51 68.03
CA GLU A 468 7.85 17.32 68.97
C GLU A 468 6.51 17.42 68.24
N VAL A 469 5.58 16.52 68.56
CA VAL A 469 4.20 16.57 68.08
C VAL A 469 3.30 16.97 69.24
N LYS A 470 2.71 18.16 69.14
CA LYS A 470 1.88 18.75 70.20
C LYS A 470 0.47 19.05 69.69
N SER A 471 -0.52 18.56 70.44
CA SER A 471 -1.93 18.90 70.24
C SER A 471 -2.43 19.82 71.35
N THR A 472 -3.13 20.89 70.96
CA THR A 472 -3.81 21.83 71.88
C THR A 472 -5.33 21.85 71.68
N TYR A 473 -5.88 20.85 70.98
CA TYR A 473 -7.32 20.77 70.71
C TYR A 473 -8.15 20.73 72.00
N ASN A 474 -9.27 21.46 72.03
CA ASN A 474 -10.14 21.61 73.19
C ASN A 474 -11.62 21.32 72.91
N GLY A 475 -11.97 20.85 71.70
CA GLY A 475 -13.36 20.57 71.30
C GLY A 475 -13.80 19.14 71.58
N SER A 476 -14.60 18.89 72.61
CA SER A 476 -15.34 17.61 72.75
C SER A 476 -16.45 17.55 71.67
N PRO A 477 -16.82 16.40 71.05
CA PRO A 477 -16.71 15.01 71.56
C PRO A 477 -15.92 14.03 70.66
N TYR A 478 -15.05 14.49 69.78
CA TYR A 478 -14.49 13.61 68.75
C TYR A 478 -13.11 13.03 69.07
N THR A 479 -12.83 11.83 68.55
CA THR A 479 -11.51 11.17 68.65
C THR A 479 -10.48 11.82 67.74
N ILE A 480 -9.42 12.36 68.33
CA ILE A 480 -8.20 12.79 67.64
C ILE A 480 -7.15 11.67 67.66
N ASN A 481 -6.35 11.60 66.60
CA ASN A 481 -5.28 10.61 66.42
C ASN A 481 -3.94 11.34 66.31
N ILE A 482 -3.04 11.07 67.24
CA ILE A 482 -1.73 11.73 67.31
C ILE A 482 -0.64 10.67 67.29
N GLY A 483 0.27 10.77 66.34
CA GLY A 483 1.41 9.87 66.20
C GLY A 483 2.72 10.63 66.08
N GLY A 484 3.79 10.10 66.70
CA GLY A 484 5.13 10.66 66.50
C GLY A 484 5.61 10.59 65.04
N LEU A 485 5.13 9.62 64.25
CA LEU A 485 5.37 9.53 62.80
C LEU A 485 4.11 9.82 61.99
N VAL A 486 3.00 9.13 62.27
CA VAL A 486 1.76 9.23 61.49
C VAL A 486 0.54 9.37 62.39
N GLY A 487 -0.35 10.33 62.12
CA GLY A 487 -1.61 10.46 62.87
C GLY A 487 -2.55 9.27 62.63
N GLU A 488 -3.03 9.12 61.39
CA GLU A 488 -3.85 7.98 60.95
C GLU A 488 -3.14 7.20 59.85
N ASN A 489 -2.98 5.88 60.02
CA ASN A 489 -2.40 4.99 59.03
C ASN A 489 -3.42 3.97 58.49
N LYS A 490 -3.73 4.08 57.20
CA LYS A 490 -4.45 3.10 56.38
C LYS A 490 -3.56 2.42 55.34
N GLY A 491 -2.34 2.93 55.16
CA GLY A 491 -1.35 2.43 54.20
C GLY A 491 -0.32 1.48 54.83
N SER A 492 0.90 1.49 54.28
CA SER A 492 2.02 0.69 54.76
C SER A 492 3.12 1.58 55.33
N ILE A 493 3.63 1.24 56.51
CA ILE A 493 4.80 1.89 57.12
C ILE A 493 5.85 0.83 57.37
N THR A 494 7.03 1.00 56.78
CA THR A 494 8.12 0.04 56.90
C THR A 494 9.45 0.71 57.18
N ASP A 495 10.32 0.07 57.95
CA ASP A 495 11.70 0.52 58.14
C ASP A 495 11.79 2.01 58.52
N SER A 496 11.02 2.44 59.51
CA SER A 496 10.79 3.87 59.81
C SER A 496 10.71 4.11 61.32
N TYR A 497 10.97 5.33 61.78
CA TYR A 497 11.03 5.59 63.22
C TYR A 497 10.60 7.00 63.65
N ALA A 498 10.24 7.14 64.93
CA ALA A 498 9.90 8.42 65.56
C ALA A 498 10.72 8.66 66.84
N LEU A 499 11.34 9.84 66.95
CA LEU A 499 12.14 10.23 68.12
C LEU A 499 11.49 11.32 68.97
N GLY A 500 10.63 12.15 68.38
CA GLY A 500 10.05 13.31 69.04
C GLY A 500 9.03 12.94 70.11
N ASN A 501 8.91 13.80 71.13
CA ASN A 501 7.89 13.66 72.15
C ASN A 501 6.49 13.86 71.55
N VAL A 502 5.49 13.20 72.13
CA VAL A 502 4.09 13.39 71.78
C VAL A 502 3.36 13.95 72.99
N VAL A 503 2.88 15.19 72.87
CA VAL A 503 2.34 15.96 73.98
C VAL A 503 0.91 16.39 73.67
N VAL A 504 -0.04 15.93 74.48
CA VAL A 504 -1.44 16.34 74.40
C VAL A 504 -1.85 16.91 75.74
N THR A 505 -2.31 18.17 75.74
CA THR A 505 -2.50 18.96 76.97
C THR A 505 -3.91 18.90 77.53
N LEU A 506 -4.90 18.38 76.80
CA LEU A 506 -6.32 18.41 77.19
C LEU A 506 -7.00 17.06 76.87
N SER A 507 -8.23 16.88 77.36
CA SER A 507 -8.77 15.56 77.72
C SER A 507 -10.13 15.29 77.07
N VAL A 508 -10.18 14.36 76.09
CA VAL A 508 -11.16 13.24 76.00
C VAL A 508 -10.99 12.42 74.70
N GLY A 509 -10.91 11.09 74.82
CA GLY A 509 -11.22 10.15 73.72
C GLY A 509 -10.15 9.98 72.62
N GLU A 510 -8.89 10.22 72.94
CA GLU A 510 -7.79 10.40 71.98
C GLU A 510 -6.98 9.11 71.78
N ASN A 511 -6.51 8.85 70.56
CA ASN A 511 -5.56 7.78 70.26
C ASN A 511 -4.17 8.38 70.09
N ILE A 512 -3.30 8.19 71.09
CA ILE A 512 -1.97 8.81 71.13
C ILE A 512 -0.90 7.71 71.08
N GLY A 513 -0.16 7.66 69.99
CA GLY A 513 0.92 6.71 69.77
C GLY A 513 2.28 7.39 69.65
N GLY A 514 3.33 6.77 70.21
CA GLY A 514 4.70 7.24 69.99
C GLY A 514 5.15 7.13 68.53
N LEU A 515 4.53 6.23 67.75
CA LEU A 515 4.72 6.11 66.31
C LEU A 515 3.45 6.46 65.53
N VAL A 516 2.33 5.78 65.80
CA VAL A 516 1.07 5.95 65.06
C VAL A 516 -0.11 6.16 65.99
N GLY A 517 -0.93 7.19 65.75
CA GLY A 517 -2.14 7.43 66.55
C GLY A 517 -3.15 6.30 66.38
N ASN A 518 -3.68 6.14 65.17
CA ASN A 518 -4.63 5.08 64.80
C ASN A 518 -4.13 4.30 63.57
N ASN A 519 -4.06 2.98 63.69
CA ASN A 519 -3.64 2.10 62.61
C ASN A 519 -4.77 1.16 62.15
N SER A 520 -5.06 1.14 60.86
CA SER A 520 -5.79 0.08 60.17
C SER A 520 -5.00 -0.51 58.98
N GLY A 521 -3.74 -0.09 58.82
CA GLY A 521 -2.84 -0.52 57.76
C GLY A 521 -1.79 -1.54 58.23
N THR A 522 -0.70 -1.64 57.47
CA THR A 522 0.45 -2.50 57.80
C THR A 522 1.58 -1.68 58.39
N ILE A 523 2.18 -2.17 59.47
CA ILE A 523 3.34 -1.58 60.12
C ILE A 523 4.38 -2.68 60.35
N SER A 524 5.61 -2.47 59.86
CA SER A 524 6.69 -3.45 60.03
C SER A 524 8.07 -2.84 60.19
N ARG A 525 8.88 -3.37 61.11
CA ARG A 525 10.27 -2.94 61.34
C ARG A 525 10.37 -1.46 61.65
N VAL A 526 9.73 -1.06 62.74
CA VAL A 526 9.64 0.34 63.15
C VAL A 526 9.95 0.47 64.63
N TYR A 527 10.35 1.68 65.05
CA TYR A 527 10.48 1.96 66.47
C TYR A 527 10.13 3.40 66.85
N SER A 528 9.83 3.59 68.14
CA SER A 528 9.56 4.90 68.73
C SER A 528 10.35 5.12 70.03
N VAL A 529 10.69 6.37 70.33
CA VAL A 529 11.52 6.72 71.50
C VAL A 529 10.87 7.78 72.39
N GLY A 530 10.27 8.80 71.81
CA GLY A 530 9.84 10.00 72.52
C GLY A 530 8.84 9.73 73.65
N ARG A 531 8.86 10.61 74.66
CA ARG A 531 7.94 10.52 75.79
C ARG A 531 6.53 10.88 75.35
N ILE A 532 5.55 10.12 75.82
CA ILE A 532 4.14 10.36 75.56
C ILE A 532 3.50 11.00 76.79
N THR A 533 2.80 12.11 76.58
CA THR A 533 2.02 12.80 77.61
C THR A 533 0.61 13.01 77.10
N GLY A 534 -0.39 12.58 77.86
CA GLY A 534 -1.81 12.81 77.59
C GLY A 534 -2.64 12.63 78.85
N SER A 535 -3.96 12.77 78.74
CA SER A 535 -4.86 12.68 79.89
C SER A 535 -5.15 11.24 80.31
N SER A 536 -5.73 11.05 81.49
CA SER A 536 -6.11 9.74 82.03
C SER A 536 -7.16 9.00 81.18
N ASN A 537 -7.87 9.70 80.29
CA ASN A 537 -8.95 9.16 79.47
C ASN A 537 -8.50 8.84 78.03
N SER A 538 -7.23 9.08 77.69
CA SER A 538 -6.67 8.85 76.36
C SER A 538 -6.09 7.43 76.25
N LYS A 539 -6.17 6.85 75.04
CA LYS A 539 -5.46 5.60 74.72
C LYS A 539 -4.02 5.95 74.38
N LEU A 540 -3.17 5.88 75.40
CA LEU A 540 -1.74 6.16 75.31
C LEU A 540 -1.03 4.85 75.02
N GLY A 541 -0.40 4.71 73.86
CA GLY A 541 0.44 3.55 73.61
C GLY A 541 1.82 3.93 73.11
N PRO A 542 2.87 3.24 73.59
CA PRO A 542 4.24 3.65 73.36
C PRO A 542 4.61 3.60 71.88
N ALA A 543 4.04 2.66 71.13
CA ALA A 543 4.13 2.64 69.67
C ALA A 543 2.83 3.10 68.99
N LEU A 544 1.68 2.51 69.33
CA LEU A 544 0.39 2.82 68.71
C LEU A 544 -0.62 3.28 69.76
N GLY A 545 -1.43 4.30 69.48
CA GLY A 545 -2.56 4.68 70.33
C GLY A 545 -3.73 3.68 70.24
N TYR A 546 -4.06 3.28 69.00
CA TYR A 546 -5.10 2.29 68.71
C TYR A 546 -4.77 1.50 67.45
N ASN A 547 -5.04 0.19 67.47
CA ASN A 547 -4.92 -0.68 66.30
C ASN A 547 -6.30 -1.25 65.91
N ASN A 548 -6.89 -0.68 64.86
CA ASN A 548 -8.16 -1.07 64.27
C ASN A 548 -7.99 -2.21 63.26
N SER A 549 -7.61 -3.39 63.75
CA SER A 549 -7.39 -4.59 62.93
C SER A 549 -6.27 -4.46 61.88
N GLY A 550 -5.35 -3.50 62.04
CA GLY A 550 -4.15 -3.40 61.22
C GLY A 550 -3.13 -4.48 61.56
N ASN A 551 -2.29 -4.83 60.58
CA ASN A 551 -1.22 -5.81 60.75
C ASN A 551 0.04 -5.13 61.29
N ILE A 552 0.53 -5.58 62.44
CA ILE A 552 1.73 -5.05 63.07
C ILE A 552 2.75 -6.16 63.28
N SER A 553 4.00 -5.91 62.92
CA SER A 553 5.12 -6.86 63.09
C SER A 553 6.41 -6.10 63.39
N TYR A 554 7.29 -6.65 64.23
CA TYR A 554 8.61 -6.04 64.50
C TYR A 554 8.51 -4.55 64.89
N VAL A 555 7.61 -4.25 65.83
CA VAL A 555 7.37 -2.89 66.35
C VAL A 555 8.04 -2.78 67.71
N TYR A 556 8.91 -1.79 67.90
CA TYR A 556 9.69 -1.59 69.12
C TYR A 556 9.46 -0.20 69.72
N TRP A 557 9.67 -0.05 71.03
CA TRP A 557 9.55 1.24 71.71
C TRP A 557 10.43 1.35 72.95
N ASN A 558 10.81 2.57 73.32
CA ASN A 558 11.65 2.81 74.50
C ASN A 558 10.83 2.77 75.80
N SER A 559 10.99 1.71 76.58
CA SER A 559 10.26 1.52 77.84
C SER A 559 10.75 2.37 79.00
N THR A 560 11.96 2.92 78.90
CA THR A 560 12.51 3.86 79.89
C THR A 560 11.93 5.27 79.72
N ILE A 561 11.54 5.64 78.49
CA ILE A 561 11.18 7.03 78.13
C ILE A 561 9.68 7.22 77.87
N ALA A 562 8.98 6.21 77.34
CA ALA A 562 7.61 6.35 76.82
C ALA A 562 6.60 6.98 77.79
N GLY A 563 6.85 6.90 79.10
CA GLY A 563 5.95 7.39 80.14
C GLY A 563 4.90 6.33 80.52
N LYS A 564 3.83 6.76 81.20
CA LYS A 564 2.75 5.86 81.61
C LYS A 564 1.80 5.63 80.44
N THR A 565 1.77 4.41 79.92
CA THR A 565 0.92 4.01 78.79
C THR A 565 -0.24 3.11 79.24
N THR A 566 -1.33 3.10 78.47
CA THR A 566 -2.55 2.31 78.71
C THR A 566 -2.74 1.18 77.69
N ALA A 567 -2.09 1.24 76.52
CA ALA A 567 -2.10 0.19 75.50
C ALA A 567 -0.67 -0.15 75.04
N ASN A 568 -0.29 -1.43 75.04
CA ASN A 568 1.07 -1.85 74.71
C ASN A 568 1.09 -2.67 73.41
N TYR A 569 1.22 -1.97 72.28
CA TYR A 569 1.47 -2.58 70.99
C TYR A 569 2.98 -2.65 70.71
N GLY A 570 3.49 -3.83 70.36
CA GLY A 570 4.92 -4.05 70.10
C GLY A 570 5.75 -4.33 71.35
N THR A 571 7.07 -4.48 71.17
CA THR A 571 8.03 -4.89 72.20
C THR A 571 8.72 -3.68 72.84
N GLY A 572 8.56 -3.54 74.15
CA GLY A 572 9.26 -2.51 74.92
C GLY A 572 10.70 -2.92 75.24
N LEU A 573 11.64 -2.05 74.94
CA LEU A 573 13.06 -2.22 75.21
C LEU A 573 13.55 -1.03 76.05
N THR A 574 14.41 -1.27 77.03
CA THR A 574 15.06 -0.17 77.74
C THR A 574 15.94 0.64 76.79
N THR A 575 16.32 1.85 77.20
CA THR A 575 17.20 2.70 76.39
C THR A 575 18.49 1.96 75.96
N THR A 576 19.14 1.26 76.88
CA THR A 576 20.34 0.47 76.59
C THR A 576 20.06 -0.70 75.65
N GLN A 577 18.92 -1.39 75.82
CA GLN A 577 18.52 -2.47 74.91
C GLN A 577 18.26 -1.96 73.49
N MET A 578 17.67 -0.76 73.34
CA MET A 578 17.44 -0.15 72.03
C MET A 578 18.72 0.24 71.29
N TYR A 579 19.86 0.36 71.95
CA TYR A 579 21.13 0.64 71.27
C TYR A 579 21.74 -0.62 70.62
N THR A 580 21.29 -1.80 71.06
CA THR A 580 21.85 -3.08 70.63
C THR A 580 21.03 -3.66 69.49
N SER A 581 21.63 -3.76 68.30
CA SER A 581 20.98 -4.27 67.07
C SER A 581 20.36 -5.66 67.22
N GLY A 582 20.97 -6.55 68.01
CA GLY A 582 20.47 -7.91 68.27
C GLY A 582 19.08 -7.98 68.92
N ASN A 583 18.58 -6.88 69.50
CA ASN A 583 17.25 -6.82 70.10
C ASN A 583 16.14 -6.50 69.08
N PHE A 584 16.49 -6.13 67.83
CA PHE A 584 15.54 -5.77 66.78
C PHE A 584 15.36 -6.91 65.78
N THR A 585 14.66 -7.95 66.19
CA THR A 585 14.25 -9.05 65.29
C THR A 585 13.57 -8.49 64.04
N GLY A 586 13.92 -9.05 62.88
CA GLY A 586 13.37 -8.65 61.58
C GLY A 586 14.03 -7.43 60.95
N PHE A 587 14.83 -6.63 61.68
CA PHE A 587 15.55 -5.50 61.12
C PHE A 587 16.78 -5.96 60.32
N ASN A 588 17.05 -5.29 59.19
CA ASN A 588 18.24 -5.53 58.38
C ASN A 588 19.32 -4.46 58.64
N PHE A 589 20.30 -4.79 59.47
CA PHE A 589 21.44 -3.91 59.79
C PHE A 589 22.58 -3.93 58.75
N VAL A 590 22.45 -4.76 57.71
CA VAL A 590 23.40 -4.79 56.60
C VAL A 590 23.07 -3.67 55.62
N ASN A 591 21.81 -3.57 55.19
CA ASN A 591 21.42 -2.72 54.05
C ASN A 591 20.46 -1.57 54.38
N THR A 592 19.74 -1.63 55.50
CA THR A 592 18.68 -0.64 55.80
C THR A 592 19.03 0.20 57.02
N TRP A 593 19.46 -0.46 58.09
CA TRP A 593 19.71 0.15 59.38
C TRP A 593 21.21 0.18 59.70
N TYR A 594 21.62 1.17 60.46
CA TYR A 594 22.94 1.33 61.06
C TYR A 594 22.79 1.38 62.58
N SER A 595 23.65 0.67 63.31
CA SER A 595 23.69 0.71 64.77
C SER A 595 25.15 0.76 65.22
N SER A 596 25.45 1.72 66.09
CA SER A 596 26.77 1.92 66.71
C SER A 596 26.95 1.12 68.01
N GLY A 597 25.86 0.59 68.58
CA GLY A 597 25.85 0.05 69.94
C GLY A 597 25.75 1.10 71.05
N SER A 598 25.86 2.39 70.73
CA SER A 598 25.84 3.49 71.71
C SER A 598 24.75 4.54 71.48
N SER A 599 23.94 4.38 70.44
CA SER A 599 22.82 5.25 70.08
C SER A 599 21.68 4.44 69.46
N TYR A 600 20.51 5.06 69.30
CA TYR A 600 19.40 4.44 68.59
C TYR A 600 19.80 4.11 67.14
N PRO A 601 19.34 2.97 66.58
CA PRO A 601 19.58 2.62 65.19
C PRO A 601 19.11 3.70 64.22
N THR A 602 19.92 4.11 63.26
CA THR A 602 19.53 5.07 62.22
C THR A 602 19.37 4.38 60.87
N LEU A 603 18.74 5.05 59.92
CA LEU A 603 18.72 4.58 58.54
C LEU A 603 20.08 4.85 57.86
N ARG A 604 20.45 4.00 56.90
CA ARG A 604 21.67 4.11 56.10
C ARG A 604 21.54 5.07 54.93
#